data_AF-A0AA88DDZ6-F1
#
_entry.id   AF-A0AA88DDZ6-F1
#
_cell.length_a   1.000
_cell.length_b   1.000
_cell.length_c   1.000
_cell.angle_alpha   90.00
_cell.angle_beta   90.00
_cell.angle_gamma   90.00
#
_symmetry.space_group_name_H-M   'P 1'
#
loop_
_entity.id
_entity.type
_entity.pdbx_description
1 polymer ?
#
loop_
_entity_poly.entity_id
_entity_poly.type
_entity_poly.pdbx_seq_one_letter_code
_entity_poly.pdbx_strand_id
1 'polypeptide(L)' 'MGIIPLRFKPDEDAETLELTGHERYTIDLPSKISNTRPCQDVTVTTRRWEIFYLHSTFRHRDSTSLDYAYNSCD' A
#
# COMPACT_ATOMS: atom_id res chain seq x y z
N MET A 1 -3.87 7.15 -16.17
CA MET A 1 -3.16 5.94 -15.68
C MET A 1 -3.25 5.98 -14.15
N GLY A 2 -4.03 5.09 -13.54
CA GLY A 2 -4.37 5.10 -12.11
C GLY A 2 -3.96 3.80 -11.43
N ILE A 3 -2.65 3.56 -11.35
CA ILE A 3 -2.07 2.41 -10.63
C ILE A 3 -1.65 2.92 -9.25
N ILE A 4 -2.04 2.21 -8.19
CA ILE A 4 -1.65 2.54 -6.80
C ILE A 4 -0.40 1.73 -6.47
N PRO A 5 0.76 2.36 -6.28
CA PRO A 5 1.95 1.65 -5.84
C PRO A 5 1.82 1.26 -4.36
N LEU A 6 1.95 -0.04 -4.10
CA LEU A 6 1.97 -0.61 -2.75
C LEU A 6 3.37 -1.12 -2.45
N ARG A 7 3.78 -1.00 -1.19
CA ARG A 7 5.07 -1.46 -0.66
C ARG A 7 4.81 -2.34 0.57
N PHE A 8 5.60 -3.40 0.72
CA PHE A 8 5.65 -4.14 1.98
C PHE A 8 6.19 -3.26 3.12
N LYS A 9 5.87 -3.61 4.36
CA LYS A 9 6.51 -2.96 5.50
C LYS A 9 8.01 -3.28 5.55
N PRO A 10 8.81 -2.49 6.28
CA PRO A 10 10.18 -2.88 6.59
C PRO A 10 10.17 -4.31 7.17
N ASP A 11 11.09 -5.14 6.70
CA ASP A 11 11.25 -6.55 7.10
C ASP A 11 10.10 -7.50 6.70
N GLU A 12 9.17 -7.06 5.85
CA GLU A 12 8.18 -7.92 5.22
C GLU A 12 8.47 -8.07 3.72
N ASP A 13 8.28 -9.27 3.21
CA ASP A 13 8.30 -9.57 1.79
C ASP A 13 7.36 -10.72 1.45
N ALA A 14 7.30 -11.10 0.17
CA ALA A 14 6.43 -12.17 -0.29
C ALA A 14 6.80 -13.53 0.33
N GLU A 15 8.07 -13.78 0.64
CA GLU A 15 8.53 -15.05 1.18
C GLU A 15 8.22 -15.16 2.68
N THR A 16 8.45 -14.07 3.42
CA THR A 16 8.15 -13.91 4.84
C THR A 16 6.64 -14.01 5.11
N LEU A 17 5.82 -13.54 4.16
CA LEU A 17 4.37 -13.64 4.20
C LEU A 17 3.82 -14.90 3.49
N GLU A 18 4.70 -15.81 3.07
CA GLU A 18 4.37 -17.08 2.38
C GLU A 18 3.41 -16.92 1.17
N LEU A 19 3.53 -15.79 0.47
CA LEU A 19 2.69 -15.43 -0.67
C LEU A 19 3.17 -16.15 -1.93
N THR A 20 2.31 -16.97 -2.53
CA THR A 20 2.64 -17.73 -3.74
C THR A 20 2.28 -17.01 -5.04
N GLY A 21 1.51 -15.92 -4.95
CA GLY A 21 0.98 -15.17 -6.09
C GLY A 21 -0.24 -15.82 -6.75
N HIS A 22 -0.65 -17.02 -6.32
CA HIS A 22 -1.87 -17.69 -6.78
C HIS A 22 -3.11 -17.30 -5.98
N GLU A 23 -2.91 -16.57 -4.88
CA GLU A 23 -4.00 -16.18 -4.01
C GLU A 23 -4.80 -15.01 -4.59
N ARG A 24 -6.04 -14.89 -4.11
CA ARG A 24 -6.87 -13.74 -4.40
C ARG A 24 -6.73 -12.71 -3.28
N TYR A 25 -6.10 -11.59 -3.63
CA TYR A 25 -5.90 -10.45 -2.75
C TYR A 25 -7.11 -9.50 -2.84
N THR A 26 -7.63 -9.11 -1.67
CA THR A 26 -8.65 -8.06 -1.54
C THR A 26 -8.03 -6.90 -0.77
N ILE A 27 -7.90 -5.76 -1.44
CA ILE A 27 -7.29 -4.55 -0.87
C ILE A 27 -8.43 -3.64 -0.46
N ASP A 28 -8.52 -3.33 0.84
CA ASP A 28 -9.51 -2.39 1.34
C ASP A 28 -8.95 -0.97 1.23
N LEU A 29 -9.43 -0.24 0.22
CA LEU A 29 -9.07 1.15 -0.01
C LEU A 29 -10.16 2.04 0.58
N PRO A 30 -9.80 3.12 1.29
CA PRO A 30 -10.79 4.07 1.80
C PRO A 30 -11.59 4.66 0.64
N SER A 31 -12.91 4.66 0.76
CA SER A 31 -13.86 4.99 -0.31
C SER A 31 -13.77 6.45 -0.79
N LYS A 32 -13.06 7.32 -0.05
CA LYS A 32 -12.86 8.73 -0.36
C LYS A 32 -11.38 9.06 -0.50
N ILE A 33 -11.02 9.57 -1.67
CA ILE A 33 -9.67 10.08 -1.97
C ILE A 33 -9.28 11.27 -1.08
N SER A 34 -10.26 12.00 -0.54
CA SER A 34 -9.99 13.07 0.43
C SER A 34 -9.47 12.55 1.78
N ASN A 35 -9.66 11.25 2.05
CA ASN A 35 -9.20 10.59 3.26
C ASN A 35 -7.93 9.76 3.05
N THR A 36 -7.48 9.60 1.79
CA THR A 36 -6.22 8.90 1.49
C THR A 36 -5.07 9.84 1.83
N ARG A 37 -4.32 9.51 2.87
CA ARG A 37 -3.07 10.20 3.20
C ARG A 37 -1.91 9.56 2.44
N PRO A 38 -0.86 10.32 2.10
CA PRO A 38 0.42 9.72 1.73
C PRO A 38 0.89 8.82 2.88
N CYS A 39 1.60 7.75 2.57
CA CYS A 39 2.16 6.85 3.58
C CYS A 39 1.09 6.17 4.46
N GLN A 40 -0.08 5.88 3.89
CA GLN A 40 -1.15 5.22 4.65
C GLN A 40 -1.01 3.70 4.55
N ASP A 41 -1.14 3.02 5.68
CA ASP A 41 -1.27 1.57 5.70
C ASP A 41 -2.64 1.16 5.14
N VAL A 42 -2.61 0.24 4.18
CA VAL A 42 -3.78 -0.39 3.57
C VAL A 42 -3.83 -1.84 4.01
N THR A 43 -5.04 -2.33 4.25
CA THR A 43 -5.25 -3.72 4.65
C THR A 43 -5.39 -4.58 3.41
N VAL A 44 -4.56 -5.61 3.31
CA VAL A 44 -4.67 -6.61 2.26
C VAL A 44 -5.09 -7.92 2.91
N THR A 45 -6.19 -8.47 2.41
CA THR A 45 -6.76 -9.71 2.91
C THR A 45 -6.66 -10.78 1.84
N THR A 46 -6.18 -11.94 2.25
CA THR A 46 -6.08 -13.12 1.40
C THR A 46 -7.19 -14.10 1.79
N ARG A 47 -7.71 -14.88 0.82
CA ARG A 47 -8.75 -15.91 1.09
C ARG A 47 -8.33 -16.98 2.11
N ARG A 48 -7.04 -17.09 2.42
CA ARG A 48 -6.48 -17.96 3.46
C ARG A 48 -6.69 -17.45 4.88
N TRP A 49 -7.48 -16.39 5.08
CA TRP A 49 -7.72 -15.73 6.39
C TRP A 49 -6.51 -14.98 6.96
N GLU A 50 -5.43 -14.88 6.19
CA GLU A 50 -4.27 -14.06 6.52
C GLU A 50 -4.52 -12.62 6.09
N ILE A 51 -4.31 -11.72 7.04
CA ILE A 51 -4.47 -10.27 6.89
C ILE A 51 -3.08 -9.68 7.14
N PHE A 52 -2.57 -8.91 6.18
CA PHE A 52 -1.33 -8.19 6.32
C PHE A 52 -1.50 -6.73 5.88
N TYR A 53 -0.60 -5.88 6.36
CA TYR A 53 -0.68 -4.43 6.16
C TYR A 53 0.39 -4.00 5.16
N LEU A 54 -0.01 -3.49 4.01
CA LEU A 54 0.91 -2.88 3.06
C LEU A 54 0.92 -1.36 3.25
N HIS A 55 2.06 -0.76 2.99
CA HIS A 55 2.19 0.68 2.99
C HIS A 55 1.86 1.23 1.59
N SER A 56 0.87 2.11 1.49
CA SER A 56 0.52 2.74 0.22
C SER A 56 1.28 4.06 0.05
N THR A 57 1.88 4.24 -1.12
CA THR A 57 2.62 5.47 -1.45
C THR A 57 1.80 6.29 -2.44
N PHE A 58 0.85 7.08 -1.94
CA PHE A 58 0.03 7.92 -2.81
C PHE A 58 0.84 9.15 -3.29
N ARG A 59 1.04 9.28 -4.61
CA ARG A 59 1.65 10.48 -5.20
C ARG A 59 0.55 11.47 -5.58
N HIS A 60 0.37 12.52 -4.78
CA HIS A 60 -0.49 13.63 -5.16
C HIS A 60 0.19 14.44 -6.29
N ARG A 61 -0.49 14.61 -7.43
CA ARG A 61 0.08 15.32 -8.58
C ARG A 61 0.28 16.83 -8.31
N ASP A 62 -0.41 17.40 -7.32
CA ASP A 62 -0.40 18.84 -7.07
C ASP A 62 0.62 19.31 -6.02
N SER A 63 1.40 18.40 -5.40
CA SER A 63 2.49 18.83 -4.52
C SER A 63 3.74 19.07 -5.36
N THR A 64 4.08 20.34 -5.58
CA THR A 64 5.37 20.81 -6.12
C THR A 64 6.52 20.38 -5.20
N SER A 65 6.91 19.11 -5.30
CA SER A 65 8.18 18.48 -4.90
C SER A 65 7.90 16.99 -4.68
N LEU A 66 8.23 16.19 -5.70
CA LEU A 66 8.23 14.72 -5.62
C LEU A 66 9.07 14.20 -4.43
N ASP A 67 10.01 15.02 -3.95
CA ASP A 67 10.89 14.72 -2.82
C ASP A 67 10.17 14.74 -1.47
N TYR A 68 9.11 15.54 -1.27
CA TYR A 68 8.43 15.61 0.03
C TYR A 68 7.58 14.37 0.32
N ALA A 69 6.91 13.81 -0.68
CA ALA A 69 6.11 12.59 -0.49
C ALA A 69 6.97 11.34 -0.31
N TYR A 70 8.19 11.33 -0.83
CA TYR A 70 9.16 10.24 -0.64
C TYR A 70 9.81 10.30 0.75
N ASN A 71 10.25 11.49 1.17
CA ASN A 71 10.92 11.72 2.47
C ASN A 71 9.96 11.80 3.68
N SER A 72 8.64 11.66 3.47
CA SER A 72 7.67 11.61 4.57
C SER A 72 7.25 10.19 4.96
N CYS A 73 7.70 9.17 4.21
CA CYS A 73 7.45 7.76 4.52
C CYS A 73 8.70 7.05 5.09
N ASP A 74 9.76 7.80 5.44
CA ASP A 74 10.94 7.35 6.19
C ASP A 74 10.85 7.83 7.65
#